data_AF-A0A7C9RCY9-F1
#
_entry.id   AF-A0A7C9RCY9-F1
#
_cell.length_a   1.000
_cell.length_b   1.000
_cell.length_c   1.000
_cell.angle_alpha   90.00
_cell.angle_beta   90.00
_cell.angle_gamma   90.00
#
_symmetry.space_group_name_H-M   'P 1'
#
loop_
_entity.id
_entity.type
_entity.pdbx_description
1 polymer ?
#
loop_
_entity_poly.entity_id
_entity_poly.type
_entity_poly.pdbx_seq_one_letter_code
_entity_poly.pdbx_strand_id
1 'polypeptide(L)'
;TTSNDAASANIGTIGGTAAAFASAAASQAVADPNSQATRTSLVNQYNNVIDQIRTTAQDASFNGVNLLNGDQLKLVFNETGKSTLNITGVNFNPAGLGLGSLSVGTDFVDNAATNKVLASLNTASTTLRSQASALGSNLSIVQTRQDFSKSLINVLQTGSSNLTLADTNEEAANSQALSTRQSIAVSALSLANQSQQSVLQLLR
;
A
#
# COMPACT_ATOMS: atom_id res chain seq x y z
N THR A 1 39.69 -6.14 -16.15
CA THR A 1 40.55 -5.86 -17.31
C THR A 1 39.68 -5.84 -18.55
N THR A 2 39.06 -4.71 -18.87
CA THR A 2 38.25 -4.59 -20.09
C THR A 2 39.17 -4.25 -21.25
N SER A 3 39.44 -5.26 -22.08
CA SER A 3 40.18 -5.08 -23.33
C SER A 3 39.41 -4.13 -24.23
N ASN A 4 39.94 -2.93 -24.39
CA ASN A 4 39.64 -2.05 -25.52
C ASN A 4 40.32 -2.67 -26.76
N ASP A 5 39.69 -3.70 -27.34
CA ASP A 5 40.15 -4.38 -28.55
C ASP A 5 39.48 -3.79 -29.81
N ALA A 6 39.59 -2.47 -29.99
CA ALA A 6 39.06 -1.78 -31.17
C ALA A 6 40.07 -0.84 -31.85
N ALA A 7 41.38 -1.08 -31.68
CA ALA A 7 42.40 -0.20 -32.24
C ALA A 7 43.48 -0.89 -33.12
N SER A 8 43.56 -2.22 -33.23
CA SER A 8 44.76 -2.86 -33.80
C SER A 8 44.61 -3.48 -35.20
N ALA A 9 43.43 -3.55 -35.81
CA ALA A 9 43.26 -4.36 -37.02
C ALA A 9 43.75 -3.74 -38.34
N ASN A 10 44.02 -2.42 -38.42
CA ASN A 10 44.42 -1.76 -39.67
C ASN A 10 45.78 -1.05 -39.63
N ILE A 11 46.66 -1.39 -38.68
CA ILE A 11 48.08 -1.03 -38.84
C ILE A 11 48.70 -2.06 -39.80
N GLY A 12 48.48 -1.88 -41.10
CA GLY A 12 49.25 -2.56 -42.15
C GLY A 12 50.74 -2.32 -41.92
N THR A 13 51.58 -3.27 -42.34
CA THR A 13 53.05 -3.23 -42.15
C THR A 13 53.62 -1.84 -42.48
N ILE A 14 54.03 -1.09 -41.45
CA ILE A 14 54.64 0.23 -41.61
C ILE A 14 56.12 0.04 -41.94
N GLY A 15 56.47 0.13 -43.22
CA GLY A 15 57.85 0.29 -43.68
C GLY A 15 58.10 1.77 -44.04
N GLY A 16 58.83 2.51 -43.20
CA GLY A 16 59.15 3.91 -43.46
C GLY A 16 59.90 4.61 -42.31
N THR A 17 60.55 5.74 -42.62
CA THR A 17 61.26 6.57 -41.65
C THR A 17 60.29 7.40 -40.79
N ALA A 18 60.70 7.74 -39.56
CA ALA A 18 59.87 8.40 -38.54
C ALA A 18 59.15 9.68 -39.01
N ALA A 19 59.65 10.37 -40.04
CA ALA A 19 59.03 11.56 -40.61
C ALA A 19 57.67 11.27 -41.29
N ALA A 20 57.47 10.08 -41.85
CA ALA A 20 56.20 9.69 -42.47
C ALA A 20 55.08 9.43 -41.43
N PHE A 21 55.46 9.19 -40.17
CA PHE A 21 54.52 8.95 -39.06
C PHE A 21 53.92 10.27 -38.54
N ALA A 22 54.65 11.37 -38.64
CA ALA A 22 54.21 12.67 -38.13
C ALA A 22 53.10 13.33 -39.00
N SER A 23 52.98 12.93 -40.26
CA SER A 23 51.98 13.46 -41.21
C SER A 23 50.82 12.51 -41.52
N ALA A 24 50.82 11.29 -40.98
CA ALA A 24 49.74 10.34 -41.16
C ALA A 24 48.59 10.69 -40.20
N ALA A 25 47.51 11.28 -40.74
CA ALA A 25 46.27 11.40 -40.00
C ALA A 25 45.77 10.00 -39.63
N ALA A 26 45.71 9.68 -38.34
CA ALA A 26 45.05 8.46 -37.89
C ALA A 26 43.60 8.49 -38.38
N SER A 27 43.23 7.53 -39.23
CA SER A 27 41.83 7.34 -39.62
C SER A 27 41.00 7.08 -38.37
N GLN A 28 39.83 7.72 -38.27
CA GLN A 28 38.90 7.48 -37.17
C GLN A 28 38.65 5.98 -37.02
N ALA A 29 38.64 5.49 -35.77
CA ALA A 29 38.35 4.10 -35.48
C ALA A 29 37.02 3.69 -36.14
N VAL A 30 37.05 2.60 -36.92
CA VAL A 30 35.85 2.09 -37.58
C VAL A 30 34.98 1.43 -36.50
N ALA A 31 33.77 1.95 -36.31
CA ALA A 31 32.83 1.38 -35.37
C ALA A 31 32.38 -0.01 -35.86
N ASP A 32 32.54 -1.04 -35.02
CA ASP A 32 32.04 -2.39 -35.31
C ASP A 32 30.50 -2.37 -35.44
N PRO A 33 29.95 -2.71 -36.63
CA PRO A 33 28.52 -2.73 -36.87
C PRO A 33 27.74 -3.64 -35.90
N ASN A 34 28.30 -4.78 -35.49
CA ASN A 34 27.63 -5.72 -34.58
C ASN A 34 27.53 -5.14 -33.17
N SER A 35 28.61 -4.52 -32.68
CA SER A 35 28.62 -3.81 -31.40
C SER A 35 27.65 -2.63 -31.39
N GLN A 36 27.56 -1.86 -32.48
CA GLN A 36 26.62 -0.76 -32.62
C GLN A 36 25.15 -1.24 -32.65
N ALA A 37 24.87 -2.33 -33.37
CA ALA A 37 23.55 -2.94 -33.40
C ALA A 37 23.14 -3.45 -32.01
N THR A 38 24.06 -4.08 -31.28
CA THR A 38 23.83 -4.56 -29.91
C THR A 38 23.52 -3.40 -28.96
N ARG A 39 24.30 -2.32 -28.98
CA ARG A 39 24.05 -1.13 -28.16
C ARG A 39 22.70 -0.48 -28.48
N THR A 40 22.37 -0.36 -29.76
CA THR A 40 21.07 0.16 -30.21
C THR A 40 19.92 -0.69 -29.64
N SER A 41 20.04 -2.02 -29.70
CA SER A 41 19.06 -2.94 -29.11
C SER A 41 18.91 -2.75 -27.60
N LEU A 42 20.01 -2.58 -26.86
CA LEU A 42 19.99 -2.35 -25.40
C LEU A 42 19.36 -1.00 -25.03
N VAL A 43 19.66 0.07 -25.77
CA VAL A 43 19.01 1.38 -25.59
C VAL A 43 17.51 1.26 -25.80
N ASN A 44 17.07 0.56 -26.85
CA ASN A 44 15.65 0.35 -27.12
C ASN A 44 14.98 -0.48 -26.02
N GLN A 45 15.62 -1.55 -25.56
CA GLN A 45 15.11 -2.37 -24.45
C GLN A 45 14.98 -1.56 -23.15
N TYR A 46 15.99 -0.75 -22.83
CA TYR A 46 15.93 0.15 -21.68
C TYR A 46 14.75 1.11 -21.78
N ASN A 47 14.59 1.79 -22.92
CA ASN A 47 13.49 2.74 -23.12
C ASN A 47 12.11 2.06 -23.02
N ASN A 48 11.97 0.84 -23.56
CA ASN A 48 10.74 0.07 -23.40
C ASN A 48 10.42 -0.23 -21.93
N VAL A 49 11.42 -0.58 -21.12
CA VAL A 49 11.23 -0.80 -19.67
C VAL A 49 10.89 0.50 -18.95
N ILE A 50 11.53 1.61 -19.32
CA ILE A 50 11.18 2.95 -18.80
C ILE A 50 9.74 3.31 -19.12
N ASP A 51 9.26 2.98 -20.32
CA ASP A 51 7.88 3.20 -20.71
C ASP A 51 6.92 2.33 -19.90
N GLN A 52 7.25 1.06 -19.66
CA GLN A 52 6.48 0.17 -18.79
C GLN A 52 6.43 0.68 -17.33
N ILE A 53 7.52 1.23 -16.81
CA ILE A 53 7.54 1.85 -15.48
C ILE A 53 6.59 3.05 -15.46
N ARG A 54 6.59 3.87 -16.51
CA ARG A 54 5.67 5.02 -16.62
C ARG A 54 4.22 4.58 -16.62
N THR A 55 3.84 3.62 -17.46
CA THR A 55 2.44 3.15 -17.54
C THR A 55 2.02 2.50 -16.23
N THR A 56 2.88 1.65 -15.64
CA THR A 56 2.59 1.02 -14.35
C THR A 56 2.39 2.05 -13.23
N ALA A 57 3.24 3.07 -13.15
CA ALA A 57 3.08 4.14 -12.15
C ALA A 57 1.81 4.96 -12.38
N GLN A 58 1.41 5.20 -13.63
CA GLN A 58 0.17 5.90 -13.98
C GLN A 58 -1.08 5.08 -13.68
N ASP A 59 -1.03 3.76 -13.93
CA ASP A 59 -2.16 2.84 -13.78
C ASP A 59 -2.39 2.40 -12.33
N ALA A 60 -1.43 2.60 -11.43
CA ALA A 60 -1.47 2.24 -10.00
C ALA A 60 -2.42 3.11 -9.16
N SER A 61 -3.65 3.29 -9.63
CA SER A 61 -4.71 4.04 -8.96
C SER A 61 -5.68 3.11 -8.22
N PHE A 62 -6.18 3.55 -7.08
CA PHE A 62 -7.28 2.91 -6.36
C PHE A 62 -8.32 3.96 -5.97
N ASN A 63 -9.58 3.74 -6.36
CA ASN A 63 -10.68 4.68 -6.12
C ASN A 63 -10.35 6.14 -6.51
N GLY A 64 -9.60 6.33 -7.59
CA GLY A 64 -9.21 7.66 -8.10
C GLY A 64 -8.03 8.31 -7.38
N VAL A 65 -7.35 7.60 -6.46
CA VAL A 65 -6.11 8.08 -5.81
C VAL A 65 -4.93 7.26 -6.32
N ASN A 66 -3.90 7.93 -6.82
CA ASN A 66 -2.64 7.33 -7.24
C ASN A 66 -1.45 7.87 -6.43
N LEU A 67 -1.03 7.10 -5.43
CA LEU A 67 0.09 7.44 -4.55
C LEU A 67 1.47 7.41 -5.24
N LEU A 68 1.57 6.81 -6.43
CA LEU A 68 2.78 6.80 -7.26
C LEU A 68 2.83 7.96 -8.25
N ASN A 69 1.75 8.73 -8.38
CA ASN A 69 1.66 9.91 -9.24
C ASN A 69 1.55 11.22 -8.43
N GLY A 70 1.80 11.15 -7.12
CA GLY A 70 1.82 12.31 -6.22
C GLY A 70 0.49 12.64 -5.52
N ASP A 71 -0.55 11.82 -5.69
CA ASP A 71 -1.83 12.05 -5.00
C ASP A 71 -1.70 11.81 -3.49
N GLN A 72 -2.65 12.34 -2.73
CA GLN A 72 -2.70 12.17 -1.29
C GLN A 72 -3.89 11.31 -0.88
N LEU A 73 -3.65 10.39 0.06
CA LEU A 73 -4.69 9.61 0.71
C LEU A 73 -4.86 10.08 2.15
N LYS A 74 -6.03 10.62 2.47
CA LYS A 74 -6.41 10.95 3.85
C LYS A 74 -7.25 9.80 4.41
N LEU A 75 -6.72 9.13 5.43
CA LEU A 75 -7.42 8.11 6.20
C LEU A 75 -7.99 8.75 7.47
N VAL A 76 -9.23 8.42 7.79
CA VAL A 76 -9.93 8.89 9.00
C VAL A 76 -10.21 7.68 9.88
N PHE A 77 -9.81 7.74 11.16
CA PHE A 77 -9.93 6.63 12.11
C PHE A 77 -11.08 6.78 13.11
N ASN A 78 -11.75 7.93 13.14
CA ASN A 78 -12.84 8.19 14.06
C ASN A 78 -13.98 8.96 13.40
N GLU A 79 -15.19 8.84 13.95
CA GLU A 79 -16.40 9.46 13.38
C GLU A 79 -16.34 10.99 13.33
N THR A 80 -15.56 11.61 14.24
CA THR A 80 -15.41 13.07 14.30
C THR A 80 -14.41 13.63 13.29
N GLY A 81 -13.68 12.79 12.55
CA GLY A 81 -12.69 13.25 11.56
C GLY A 81 -11.43 13.87 12.15
N LYS A 82 -11.24 13.85 13.48
CA LYS A 82 -10.09 14.45 14.18
C LYS A 82 -8.86 13.54 14.20
N SER A 83 -9.06 12.22 14.15
CA SER A 83 -7.97 11.24 14.12
C SER A 83 -7.74 10.82 12.68
N THR A 84 -6.65 11.28 12.09
CA THR A 84 -6.37 11.05 10.67
C THR A 84 -4.92 10.65 10.41
N LEU A 85 -4.70 9.86 9.36
CA LEU A 85 -3.40 9.61 8.77
C LEU A 85 -3.40 10.13 7.34
N ASN A 86 -2.54 11.10 7.06
CA ASN A 86 -2.31 11.59 5.71
C ASN A 86 -1.11 10.85 5.12
N ILE A 87 -1.34 10.13 4.03
CA ILE A 87 -0.30 9.47 3.25
C ILE A 87 -0.08 10.31 2.00
N THR A 88 1.09 10.93 1.91
CA THR A 88 1.49 11.72 0.76
C THR A 88 2.13 10.80 -0.28
N GLY A 89 1.55 10.77 -1.48
CA GLY A 89 2.15 10.10 -2.62
C GLY A 89 3.38 10.84 -3.13
N VAL A 90 4.23 10.12 -3.85
CA VAL A 90 5.43 10.65 -4.49
C VAL A 90 5.33 10.31 -5.96
N ASN A 91 5.75 11.24 -6.83
CA ASN A 91 5.79 10.97 -8.26
C ASN A 91 6.95 10.01 -8.59
N PHE A 92 6.61 8.77 -8.93
CA PHE A 92 7.54 7.72 -9.35
C PHE A 92 7.40 7.35 -10.82
N ASN A 93 6.94 8.29 -11.64
CA ASN A 93 7.22 8.21 -13.07
C ASN A 93 8.74 8.24 -13.32
N PRO A 94 9.23 7.83 -14.51
CA PRO A 94 10.67 7.80 -14.78
C PRO A 94 11.39 9.11 -14.49
N ALA A 95 10.79 10.26 -14.81
CA ALA A 95 11.37 11.57 -14.52
C ALA A 95 11.52 11.83 -13.00
N GLY A 96 10.52 11.46 -12.20
CA GLY A 96 10.55 11.55 -10.74
C GLY A 96 11.56 10.61 -10.08
N LEU A 97 11.87 9.48 -10.73
CA LEU A 97 12.93 8.55 -10.32
C LEU A 97 14.33 8.94 -10.85
N GLY A 98 14.45 10.02 -11.63
CA GLY A 98 15.71 10.42 -12.26
C GLY A 98 16.15 9.49 -13.41
N LEU A 99 15.21 8.74 -13.99
CA LEU A 99 15.41 7.83 -15.11
C LEU A 99 14.95 8.53 -16.40
N GLY A 100 15.91 9.10 -17.13
CA GLY A 100 15.68 9.66 -18.46
C GLY A 100 15.72 8.59 -19.54
N SER A 101 15.04 8.83 -20.67
CA SER A 101 15.19 7.99 -21.86
C SER A 101 16.62 8.12 -22.43
N LEU A 102 17.15 7.01 -22.95
CA LEU A 102 18.48 6.95 -23.55
C LEU A 102 18.42 7.17 -25.05
N SER A 103 19.48 7.74 -25.62
CA SER A 103 19.63 8.02 -27.05
C SER A 103 20.75 7.19 -27.66
N VAL A 104 20.44 6.54 -28.80
CA VAL A 104 21.42 5.76 -29.56
C VAL A 104 22.58 6.64 -30.02
N GLY A 105 23.81 6.16 -29.86
CA GLY A 105 25.02 6.88 -30.25
C GLY A 105 25.48 7.95 -29.25
N THR A 106 24.74 8.18 -28.17
CA THR A 106 25.16 9.04 -27.04
C THR A 106 25.29 8.23 -25.75
N ASP A 107 24.30 7.40 -25.46
CA ASP A 107 24.28 6.54 -24.28
C ASP A 107 24.85 5.14 -24.61
N PHE A 108 25.37 4.47 -23.58
CA PHE A 108 26.08 3.18 -23.69
C PHE A 108 27.27 3.16 -24.67
N VAL A 109 27.79 4.33 -25.05
CA VAL A 109 28.96 4.45 -25.94
C VAL A 109 30.26 3.96 -25.29
N ASP A 110 30.36 4.08 -23.97
CA ASP A 110 31.49 3.62 -23.18
C ASP A 110 31.06 3.16 -21.77
N ASN A 111 32.04 2.69 -20.99
CA ASN A 111 31.82 2.27 -19.61
C ASN A 111 31.38 3.43 -18.71
N ALA A 112 31.85 4.66 -18.96
CA ALA A 112 31.50 5.81 -18.13
C ALA A 112 30.02 6.19 -18.28
N ALA A 113 29.51 6.26 -19.52
CA ALA A 113 28.11 6.46 -19.84
C ALA A 113 27.24 5.35 -19.26
N THR A 114 27.66 4.10 -19.40
CA THR A 114 26.93 2.94 -18.85
C THR A 114 26.87 2.98 -17.32
N ASN A 115 27.98 3.32 -16.65
CA ASN A 115 28.03 3.43 -15.20
C ASN A 115 27.15 4.56 -14.64
N LYS A 116 26.94 5.65 -15.39
CA LYS A 116 25.99 6.70 -15.02
C LYS A 116 24.56 6.18 -14.99
N VAL A 117 24.14 5.44 -16.01
CA VAL A 117 22.81 4.83 -16.07
C VAL A 117 22.63 3.83 -14.91
N LEU A 118 23.65 3.01 -14.64
CA LEU A 118 23.64 2.07 -13.52
C LEU A 118 23.49 2.77 -12.17
N ALA A 119 24.20 3.89 -11.97
CA ALA A 119 24.07 4.69 -10.75
C ALA A 119 22.64 5.24 -10.58
N SER A 120 22.05 5.80 -11.64
CA SER A 120 20.65 6.27 -11.61
C SER A 120 19.66 5.15 -11.29
N LEU A 121 19.83 3.96 -11.87
CA LEU A 121 19.01 2.79 -11.57
C LEU A 121 19.12 2.34 -10.11
N ASN A 122 20.33 2.35 -9.53
CA ASN A 122 20.55 2.01 -8.13
C ASN A 122 19.90 3.02 -7.18
N THR A 123 20.00 4.32 -7.49
CA THR A 123 19.32 5.37 -6.73
C THR A 123 17.79 5.21 -6.81
N ALA A 124 17.24 5.04 -8.01
CA ALA A 124 15.80 4.80 -8.20
C ALA A 124 15.32 3.57 -7.42
N SER A 125 16.08 2.47 -7.47
CA SER A 125 15.78 1.25 -6.72
C SER A 125 15.79 1.47 -5.19
N THR A 126 16.75 2.25 -4.68
CA THR A 126 16.84 2.59 -3.26
C THR A 126 15.66 3.47 -2.82
N THR A 127 15.31 4.48 -3.62
CA THR A 127 14.14 5.34 -3.38
C THR A 127 12.84 4.54 -3.34
N LEU A 128 12.64 3.64 -4.31
CA LEU A 128 11.45 2.78 -4.35
C LEU A 128 11.36 1.88 -3.12
N ARG A 129 12.47 1.27 -2.67
CA ARG A 129 12.50 0.46 -1.45
C ARG A 129 12.20 1.28 -0.19
N SER A 130 12.71 2.50 -0.09
CA SER A 130 12.43 3.40 1.02
C SER A 130 10.94 3.74 1.09
N GLN A 131 10.32 4.09 -0.04
CA GLN A 131 8.88 4.36 -0.07
C GLN A 131 8.05 3.12 0.21
N ALA A 132 8.42 1.95 -0.31
CA ALA A 132 7.74 0.69 -0.01
C ALA A 132 7.78 0.39 1.50
N SER A 133 8.90 0.66 2.17
CA SER A 133 9.02 0.56 3.63
C SER A 133 8.08 1.53 4.34
N ALA A 134 8.01 2.80 3.90
CA ALA A 134 7.12 3.79 4.49
C ALA A 134 5.64 3.42 4.32
N LEU A 135 5.24 2.93 3.13
CA LEU A 135 3.89 2.41 2.88
C LEU A 135 3.60 1.18 3.75
N GLY A 136 4.57 0.29 3.95
CA GLY A 136 4.46 -0.86 4.86
C GLY A 136 4.24 -0.44 6.31
N SER A 137 4.97 0.55 6.81
CA SER A 137 4.75 1.13 8.14
C SER A 137 3.36 1.74 8.27
N ASN A 138 2.90 2.50 7.27
CA ASN A 138 1.55 3.05 7.24
C ASN A 138 0.48 1.95 7.27
N LEU A 139 0.68 0.86 6.51
CA LEU A 139 -0.22 -0.29 6.52
C LEU A 139 -0.31 -0.94 7.91
N SER A 140 0.82 -1.12 8.60
CA SER A 140 0.85 -1.66 9.96
C SER A 140 0.07 -0.79 10.96
N ILE A 141 0.19 0.55 10.84
CA ILE A 141 -0.61 1.49 11.63
C ILE A 141 -2.10 1.30 11.35
N VAL A 142 -2.50 1.22 10.07
CA VAL A 142 -3.89 1.03 9.67
C VAL A 142 -4.45 -0.29 10.20
N GLN A 143 -3.69 -1.39 10.09
CA GLN A 143 -4.08 -2.70 10.61
C GLN A 143 -4.28 -2.67 12.12
N THR A 144 -3.32 -2.11 12.86
CA THR A 144 -3.41 -1.99 14.33
C THR A 144 -4.63 -1.16 14.75
N ARG A 145 -4.90 -0.05 14.04
CA ARG A 145 -6.09 0.78 14.28
C ARG A 145 -7.40 0.07 13.95
N GLN A 146 -7.41 -0.73 12.88
CA GLN A 146 -8.56 -1.54 12.52
C GLN A 146 -8.86 -2.58 13.62
N ASP A 147 -7.85 -3.28 14.11
CA ASP A 147 -8.01 -4.30 15.13
C ASP A 147 -8.43 -3.72 16.48
N PHE A 148 -7.83 -2.59 16.88
CA PHE A 148 -8.27 -1.83 18.05
C PHE A 148 -9.75 -1.44 17.94
N SER A 149 -10.17 -0.93 16.79
CA SER A 149 -11.55 -0.48 16.58
C SER A 149 -12.53 -1.65 16.63
N LYS A 150 -12.19 -2.80 16.02
CA LYS A 150 -12.99 -4.03 16.13
C LYS A 150 -13.11 -4.51 17.57
N SER A 151 -12.00 -4.53 18.31
CA SER A 151 -11.99 -4.92 19.73
C SER A 151 -12.85 -3.99 20.57
N LEU A 152 -12.72 -2.67 20.37
CA LEU A 152 -13.53 -1.67 21.05
C LEU A 152 -15.03 -1.87 20.76
N ILE A 153 -15.40 -2.10 19.50
CA ILE A 153 -16.80 -2.38 19.11
C ILE A 153 -17.31 -3.62 19.85
N ASN A 154 -16.56 -4.72 19.90
CA ASN A 154 -16.96 -5.94 20.59
C ASN A 154 -17.16 -5.73 22.10
N VAL A 155 -16.26 -4.97 22.74
CA VAL A 155 -16.36 -4.63 24.17
C VAL A 155 -17.58 -3.75 24.43
N LEU A 156 -17.81 -2.72 23.60
CA LEU A 156 -18.96 -1.83 23.73
C LEU A 156 -20.27 -2.57 23.48
N GLN A 157 -20.32 -3.48 22.50
CA GLN A 157 -21.49 -4.30 22.23
C GLN A 157 -21.80 -5.21 23.43
N THR A 158 -20.80 -5.92 23.96
CA THR A 158 -20.96 -6.76 25.15
C THR A 158 -21.37 -5.94 26.38
N GLY A 159 -20.74 -4.79 26.61
CA GLY A 159 -21.10 -3.88 27.70
C GLY A 159 -22.52 -3.35 27.57
N SER A 160 -22.95 -2.97 26.37
CA SER A 160 -24.32 -2.52 26.12
C SER A 160 -25.33 -3.65 26.34
N SER A 161 -25.02 -4.88 25.92
CA SER A 161 -25.86 -6.05 26.20
C SER A 161 -25.95 -6.29 27.71
N ASN A 162 -24.84 -6.24 28.46
CA ASN A 162 -24.89 -6.44 29.91
C ASN A 162 -25.67 -5.35 30.66
N LEU A 163 -25.72 -4.12 30.14
CA LEU A 163 -26.51 -3.03 30.73
C LEU A 163 -28.00 -3.08 30.35
N THR A 164 -28.36 -3.77 29.26
CA THR A 164 -29.74 -3.79 28.73
C THR A 164 -30.43 -5.14 28.88
N LEU A 165 -29.67 -6.23 28.98
CA LEU A 165 -30.18 -7.56 29.24
C LEU A 165 -30.60 -7.66 30.71
N ALA A 166 -31.87 -7.99 30.92
CA ALA A 166 -32.39 -8.35 32.23
C ALA A 166 -31.83 -9.72 32.66
N ASP A 167 -31.58 -9.90 33.96
CA ASP A 167 -31.22 -11.20 34.50
C ASP A 167 -32.45 -12.13 34.43
N THR A 168 -32.37 -13.14 33.57
CA THR A 168 -33.47 -14.08 33.34
C THR A 168 -33.85 -14.86 34.60
N ASN A 169 -32.92 -15.05 35.55
CA ASN A 169 -33.23 -15.73 36.81
C ASN A 169 -34.01 -14.82 37.76
N GLU A 170 -33.63 -13.54 37.84
CA GLU A 170 -34.35 -12.56 38.66
C GLU A 170 -35.75 -12.29 38.08
N GLU A 171 -35.85 -12.09 36.76
CA GLU A 171 -37.14 -11.95 36.07
C GLU A 171 -38.01 -13.21 36.21
N ALA A 172 -37.42 -14.42 36.15
CA ALA A 172 -38.15 -15.66 36.37
C ALA A 172 -38.66 -15.79 37.81
N ALA A 173 -37.83 -15.46 38.81
CA ALA A 173 -38.22 -15.48 40.21
C ALA A 173 -39.31 -14.44 40.50
N ASN A 174 -39.20 -13.23 39.94
CA ASN A 174 -40.19 -12.18 40.07
C ASN A 174 -41.51 -12.56 39.38
N SER A 175 -41.45 -13.15 38.19
CA SER A 175 -42.62 -13.68 37.47
C SER A 175 -43.33 -14.79 38.26
N GLN A 176 -42.56 -15.72 38.84
CA GLN A 176 -43.12 -16.77 39.70
C GLN A 176 -43.74 -16.19 40.97
N ALA A 177 -43.08 -15.24 41.63
CA ALA A 177 -43.60 -14.56 42.81
C ALA A 177 -44.88 -13.77 42.49
N LEU A 178 -44.93 -13.11 41.33
CA LEU A 178 -46.11 -12.39 40.85
C LEU A 178 -47.29 -13.35 40.60
N SER A 179 -47.04 -14.47 39.93
CA SER A 179 -48.05 -15.52 39.71
C SER A 179 -48.60 -16.07 41.04
N THR A 180 -47.72 -16.34 42.01
CA THR A 180 -48.13 -16.74 43.37
C THR A 180 -48.95 -15.64 44.06
N ARG A 181 -48.53 -14.37 43.99
CA ARG A 181 -49.30 -13.25 44.54
C ARG A 181 -50.68 -13.11 43.89
N GLN A 182 -50.79 -13.28 42.57
CA GLN A 182 -52.06 -13.24 41.85
C GLN A 182 -52.98 -14.38 42.29
N SER A 183 -52.46 -15.61 42.42
CA SER A 183 -53.21 -16.76 42.94
C SER A 183 -53.72 -16.53 44.37
N ILE A 184 -52.88 -15.97 45.25
CA ILE A 184 -53.28 -15.59 46.62
C ILE A 184 -54.33 -14.48 46.58
N ALA A 185 -54.17 -13.45 45.75
CA ALA A 185 -55.13 -12.35 45.63
C ALA A 185 -56.50 -12.83 45.16
N VAL A 186 -56.55 -13.73 44.17
CA VAL A 186 -57.80 -14.35 43.71
C VAL A 186 -58.43 -15.21 44.80
N SER A 187 -57.62 -16.03 45.49
CA SER A 187 -58.10 -16.87 46.59
C SER A 187 -58.64 -16.04 47.76
N ALA A 188 -57.93 -14.97 48.14
CA ALA A 188 -58.34 -14.03 49.19
C ALA A 188 -59.61 -13.26 48.81
N LEU A 189 -59.75 -12.84 47.55
CA LEU A 189 -60.98 -12.21 47.04
C LEU A 189 -62.16 -13.19 47.04
N SER A 190 -61.94 -14.45 46.66
CA SER A 190 -62.97 -15.50 46.75
C SER A 190 -63.41 -15.72 48.20
N LEU A 191 -62.45 -15.82 49.13
CA LEU A 191 -62.73 -15.95 50.56
C LEU A 191 -63.47 -14.74 51.13
N ALA A 192 -63.10 -13.52 50.72
CA ALA A 192 -63.77 -12.30 51.14
C ALA A 192 -65.23 -12.24 50.65
N ASN A 193 -65.49 -12.63 49.40
CA ASN A 193 -66.84 -12.72 48.86
C ASN A 193 -67.68 -13.80 49.56
N GLN A 194 -67.10 -14.99 49.81
CA GLN A 194 -67.75 -16.05 50.58
C GLN A 194 -68.08 -15.59 52.01
N SER A 195 -67.13 -14.94 52.69
CA SER A 195 -67.33 -14.38 54.04
C SER A 195 -68.45 -13.34 54.06
N GLN A 196 -68.51 -12.42 53.10
CA GLN A 196 -69.60 -11.44 52.98
C GLN A 196 -70.97 -12.12 52.75
N GLN A 197 -71.04 -13.17 51.94
CA GLN A 197 -72.27 -13.94 51.72
C GLN A 197 -72.70 -14.73 52.97
N SER A 198 -71.76 -15.34 53.71
CA SER A 198 -72.06 -16.03 54.97
C SER A 198 -72.56 -15.07 56.06
N VAL A 199 -72.01 -13.85 56.14
CA VAL A 199 -72.53 -12.80 57.03
C VAL A 199 -73.95 -12.40 56.61
N LEU A 200 -74.20 -12.29 55.30
CA LEU A 200 -75.54 -11.96 54.80
C LEU A 200 -76.57 -13.08 55.07
N GLN A 201 -76.17 -14.36 55.06
CA GLN A 201 -77.04 -15.46 55.47
C GLN A 201 -77.34 -15.47 56.97
N LEU A 202 -76.41 -15.01 57.81
CA LEU A 202 -76.59 -14.94 59.26
C LEU A 202 -77.49 -13.78 59.70
N LEU A 203 -77.57 -12.72 58.90
CA LEU A 203 -78.41 -11.54 59.12
C LEU A 203 -79.82 -11.67 58.50
N ARG A 204 -80.22 -12.86 58.08
CA ARG A 204 -81.51 -13.17 57.47
C ARG A 204 -82.37 -14.06 58.34
#